data_AF-A0A523ZRW2-F1
#
_entry.id   AF-A0A523ZRW2-F1
#
_cell.length_a   1.000
_cell.length_b   1.000
_cell.length_c   1.000
_cell.angle_alpha   90.00
_cell.angle_beta   90.00
_cell.angle_gamma   90.00
#
_symmetry.space_group_name_H-M   'P 1'
#
loop_
_entity.id
_entity.type
_entity.pdbx_description
1 polymer ?
#
loop_
_entity_poly.entity_id
_entity_poly.type
_entity_poly.pdbx_seq_one_letter_code
_entity_poly.pdbx_strand_id
1 'polypeptide(L)'
;GQSTIDGILRATNILLAGKNFVVCGYGWCGRGLAFRARGMGANVIVTEVNPTRALEAVMDGFRVTAMDEASKMGAIFVTATGDLNVIRKEHMLKMKNGAILANSGHFNVEINISDLESISSSKRTIRPNLEEYALQNGRRLYLLAEGRLVNLAAAEGHPSEVMDMSFANQALCVEHLVKKGKMEPKVYMVPKEIDELVASLKLKAMNVKIDELTEEQKKYITGWEAGTI
;
A
#
# COMPACT_ATOMS: atom_id res chain seq x y z
N GLY A 1 -3.28 -2.96 2.08
CA GLY A 1 -2.68 -3.90 3.05
C GLY A 1 -3.44 -5.20 3.10
N GLN A 2 -4.39 -5.35 4.04
CA GLN A 2 -5.22 -6.57 4.17
C GLN A 2 -5.98 -6.91 2.88
N SER A 3 -6.67 -5.94 2.31
CA SER A 3 -7.45 -6.10 1.07
C SER A 3 -6.60 -6.45 -0.15
N THR A 4 -5.37 -5.93 -0.21
CA THR A 4 -4.39 -6.29 -1.24
C THR A 4 -4.01 -7.77 -1.18
N ILE A 5 -3.76 -8.27 0.03
CA ILE A 5 -3.46 -9.69 0.26
C ILE A 5 -4.68 -10.55 -0.10
N ASP A 6 -5.89 -10.15 0.31
CA ASP A 6 -7.13 -10.85 -0.07
C ASP A 6 -7.27 -10.95 -1.60
N GLY A 7 -7.08 -9.84 -2.33
CA GLY A 7 -7.11 -9.84 -3.80
C GLY A 7 -6.09 -10.78 -4.43
N ILE A 8 -4.85 -10.79 -3.91
CA ILE A 8 -3.80 -11.71 -4.37
C ILE A 8 -4.19 -13.16 -4.10
N LEU A 9 -4.78 -13.48 -2.95
CA LEU A 9 -5.18 -14.84 -2.59
C LEU A 9 -6.39 -15.31 -3.41
N ARG A 10 -7.41 -14.46 -3.61
CA ARG A 10 -8.57 -14.78 -4.45
C ARG A 10 -8.18 -14.99 -5.91
N ALA A 11 -7.37 -14.09 -6.48
CA ALA A 11 -6.86 -14.22 -7.86
C ALA A 11 -5.75 -15.26 -8.00
N THR A 12 -5.07 -15.58 -6.89
CA THR A 12 -3.96 -16.54 -6.64
C THR A 12 -4.17 -18.04 -6.40
N ASN A 13 -4.88 -18.29 -5.30
CA ASN A 13 -4.74 -19.43 -4.41
C ASN A 13 -3.27 -19.79 -4.06
N ILE A 14 -2.38 -18.80 -4.06
CA ILE A 14 -0.95 -19.01 -3.83
C ILE A 14 -0.63 -19.05 -2.33
N LEU A 15 0.33 -19.88 -1.93
CA LEU A 15 0.92 -19.84 -0.60
C LEU A 15 1.92 -18.67 -0.50
N LEU A 16 1.76 -17.74 0.44
CA LEU A 16 2.72 -16.65 0.65
C LEU A 16 3.94 -17.06 1.48
N ALA A 17 3.77 -18.03 2.39
CA ALA A 17 4.83 -18.47 3.29
C ALA A 17 6.09 -18.92 2.52
N GLY A 18 7.25 -18.42 2.94
CA GLY A 18 8.55 -18.73 2.34
C GLY A 18 8.82 -18.07 0.97
N LYS A 19 7.85 -17.36 0.38
CA LYS A 19 8.05 -16.67 -0.90
C LYS A 19 8.69 -15.31 -0.69
N ASN A 20 9.56 -14.92 -1.62
CA ASN A 20 10.08 -13.56 -1.70
C ASN A 20 8.98 -12.63 -2.22
N PHE A 21 8.48 -11.76 -1.34
CA PHE A 21 7.39 -10.83 -1.63
C PHE A 21 7.96 -9.41 -1.71
N VAL A 22 8.02 -8.87 -2.92
CA VAL A 22 8.59 -7.55 -3.19
C VAL A 22 7.48 -6.50 -3.10
N VAL A 23 7.68 -5.51 -2.23
CA VAL A 23 6.82 -4.33 -2.09
C VAL A 23 7.57 -3.13 -2.67
N CYS A 24 7.02 -2.53 -3.71
CA CYS A 24 7.59 -1.32 -4.30
C CYS A 24 6.93 -0.08 -3.69
N GLY A 25 7.72 0.71 -2.95
CA GLY A 25 7.28 1.86 -2.17
C GLY A 25 6.98 1.49 -0.71
N TYR A 26 7.45 2.31 0.24
CA TYR A 26 7.25 2.12 1.68
C TYR A 26 6.46 3.28 2.32
N GLY A 27 5.55 3.84 1.51
CA GLY A 27 4.46 4.72 1.93
C GLY A 27 3.52 4.08 2.95
N TRP A 28 2.44 4.76 3.34
CA TRP A 28 1.42 4.18 4.24
C TRP A 28 0.84 2.86 3.70
N CYS A 29 0.54 2.81 2.39
CA CYS A 29 0.04 1.61 1.72
C CYS A 29 1.08 0.47 1.72
N GLY A 30 2.32 0.78 1.30
CA GLY A 30 3.42 -0.17 1.22
C GLY A 30 3.82 -0.74 2.58
N ARG A 31 3.93 0.10 3.61
CA ARG A 31 4.18 -0.32 5.00
C ARG A 31 3.11 -1.29 5.47
N GLY A 32 1.83 -0.93 5.34
CA GLY A 32 0.72 -1.80 5.71
C GLY A 32 0.75 -3.15 4.96
N LEU A 33 1.12 -3.15 3.68
CA LEU A 33 1.26 -4.38 2.90
C LEU A 33 2.43 -5.25 3.37
N ALA A 34 3.60 -4.66 3.60
CA ALA A 34 4.80 -5.35 4.06
C ALA A 34 4.56 -6.11 5.37
N PHE A 35 3.93 -5.47 6.36
CA PHE A 35 3.59 -6.12 7.63
C PHE A 35 2.60 -7.28 7.47
N ARG A 36 1.58 -7.16 6.59
CA ARG A 36 0.64 -8.26 6.36
C ARG A 36 1.27 -9.43 5.62
N ALA A 37 2.09 -9.16 4.60
CA ALA A 37 2.84 -10.20 3.90
C ALA A 37 3.79 -10.95 4.85
N ARG A 38 4.54 -10.23 5.70
CA ARG A 38 5.39 -10.85 6.74
C ARG A 38 4.59 -11.66 7.75
N GLY A 39 3.44 -11.15 8.19
CA GLY A 39 2.53 -11.87 9.08
C GLY A 39 2.00 -13.19 8.49
N MET A 40 2.01 -13.34 7.16
CA MET A 40 1.68 -14.58 6.45
C MET A 40 2.92 -15.43 6.10
N GLY A 41 4.07 -15.13 6.70
CA GLY A 41 5.31 -15.89 6.55
C GLY A 41 6.10 -15.60 5.28
N ALA A 42 5.78 -14.52 4.55
CA ALA A 42 6.55 -14.14 3.36
C ALA A 42 7.89 -13.49 3.73
N ASN A 43 8.89 -13.70 2.88
CA ASN A 43 10.18 -13.00 2.94
C ASN A 43 10.05 -11.65 2.24
N VAL A 44 9.75 -10.60 3.00
CA VAL A 44 9.44 -9.29 2.42
C VAL A 44 10.71 -8.53 2.03
N ILE A 45 10.72 -8.02 0.81
CA ILE A 45 11.77 -7.18 0.24
C ILE A 45 11.12 -5.85 -0.18
N VAL A 46 11.69 -4.73 0.21
CA VAL A 46 11.19 -3.39 -0.10
C VAL A 46 12.10 -2.73 -1.14
N THR A 47 11.50 -2.02 -2.09
CA THR A 47 12.22 -1.06 -2.95
C THR A 47 11.73 0.35 -2.62
N GLU A 48 12.64 1.29 -2.48
CA GLU A 48 12.33 2.69 -2.14
C GLU A 48 13.35 3.64 -2.76
N VAL A 49 12.87 4.83 -3.11
CA VAL A 49 13.66 5.96 -3.60
C VAL A 49 13.85 7.01 -2.51
N ASN A 50 12.93 7.10 -1.55
CA ASN A 50 13.04 8.04 -0.44
C ASN A 50 13.95 7.45 0.67
N PRO A 51 15.05 8.12 1.03
CA PRO A 51 16.02 7.57 1.99
C PRO A 51 15.45 7.40 3.40
N THR A 52 14.54 8.27 3.84
CA THR A 52 13.88 8.15 5.15
C THR A 52 12.98 6.92 5.18
N ARG A 53 12.14 6.74 4.16
CA ARG A 53 11.24 5.58 4.04
C ARG A 53 12.01 4.27 3.90
N ALA A 54 13.11 4.28 3.15
CA ALA A 54 14.03 3.16 3.05
C ALA A 54 14.64 2.81 4.42
N LEU A 55 15.12 3.81 5.17
CA LEU A 55 15.67 3.60 6.50
C LEU A 55 14.62 3.04 7.46
N GLU A 56 13.39 3.57 7.45
CA GLU A 56 12.28 3.03 8.23
C GLU A 56 12.00 1.57 7.90
N ALA A 57 11.99 1.18 6.63
CA ALA A 57 11.82 -0.22 6.22
C ALA A 57 12.93 -1.13 6.78
N VAL A 58 14.18 -0.66 6.77
CA VAL A 58 15.30 -1.39 7.39
C VAL A 58 15.10 -1.50 8.90
N MET A 59 14.71 -0.41 9.58
CA MET A 59 14.46 -0.41 11.03
C MET A 59 13.27 -1.30 11.43
N ASP A 60 12.26 -1.42 10.56
CA ASP A 60 11.14 -2.34 10.71
C ASP A 60 11.55 -3.81 10.47
N GLY A 61 12.79 -4.08 10.05
CA GLY A 61 13.35 -5.42 9.83
C GLY A 61 13.17 -5.98 8.42
N PHE A 62 12.88 -5.13 7.43
CA PHE A 62 12.75 -5.54 6.03
C PHE A 62 14.06 -5.40 5.27
N ARG A 63 14.29 -6.31 4.31
CA ARG A 63 15.39 -6.15 3.35
C ARG A 63 15.03 -5.04 2.38
N VAL A 64 15.88 -4.03 2.22
CA VAL A 64 15.73 -2.99 1.21
C VAL A 64 16.78 -3.17 0.11
N THR A 65 16.36 -3.10 -1.15
CA THR A 65 17.28 -3.13 -2.30
C THR A 65 16.68 -2.42 -3.52
N ALA A 66 17.49 -2.20 -4.56
CA ALA A 66 17.03 -1.65 -5.83
C ALA A 66 16.12 -2.65 -6.57
N MET A 67 15.18 -2.13 -7.38
CA MET A 67 14.27 -2.95 -8.16
C MET A 67 15.01 -3.91 -9.11
N ASP A 68 16.17 -3.51 -9.62
CA ASP A 68 16.99 -4.36 -10.47
C ASP A 68 17.42 -5.66 -9.79
N GLU A 69 17.84 -5.59 -8.53
CA GLU A 69 18.21 -6.76 -7.75
C GLU A 69 16.98 -7.52 -7.22
N ALA A 70 15.95 -6.80 -6.78
CA ALA A 70 14.70 -7.42 -6.33
C ALA A 70 14.05 -8.27 -7.43
N SER A 71 14.11 -7.82 -8.69
CA SER A 71 13.56 -8.52 -9.85
C SER A 71 14.10 -9.95 -10.03
N LYS A 72 15.37 -10.18 -9.69
CA LYS A 72 16.04 -11.49 -9.79
C LYS A 72 15.60 -12.45 -8.68
N MET A 73 15.09 -11.93 -7.57
CA MET A 73 14.84 -12.70 -6.35
C MET A 73 13.36 -12.96 -6.08
N GLY A 74 12.50 -12.00 -6.43
CA GLY A 74 11.08 -11.98 -6.10
C GLY A 74 10.26 -13.07 -6.78
N ALA A 75 9.21 -13.51 -6.10
CA ALA A 75 8.19 -14.39 -6.62
C ALA A 75 6.85 -13.66 -6.79
N ILE A 76 6.57 -12.68 -5.94
CA ILE A 76 5.38 -11.82 -5.99
C ILE A 76 5.88 -10.38 -5.89
N PHE A 77 5.38 -9.52 -6.76
CA PHE A 77 5.73 -8.10 -6.82
C PHE A 77 4.47 -7.29 -6.71
N VAL A 78 4.43 -6.35 -5.76
CA VAL A 78 3.30 -5.46 -5.55
C VAL A 78 3.74 -4.01 -5.52
N THR A 79 3.24 -3.23 -6.47
CA THR A 79 3.50 -1.80 -6.55
C THR A 79 2.53 -1.02 -5.67
N ALA A 80 3.04 -0.05 -4.90
CA ALA A 80 2.27 0.80 -4.01
C ALA A 80 2.92 2.20 -3.88
N THR A 81 3.42 2.72 -5.00
CA THR A 81 4.24 3.94 -5.05
C THR A 81 3.42 5.21 -5.34
N GLY A 82 2.35 5.08 -6.11
CA GLY A 82 1.65 6.20 -6.71
C GLY A 82 2.28 6.75 -8.00
N ASP A 83 3.32 6.10 -8.54
CA ASP A 83 4.15 6.60 -9.64
C ASP A 83 4.07 5.71 -10.89
N LEU A 84 4.52 6.23 -12.03
CA LEU A 84 4.50 5.55 -13.32
C LEU A 84 5.71 4.61 -13.52
N ASN A 85 5.49 3.49 -14.18
CA ASN A 85 6.55 2.63 -14.72
C ASN A 85 7.57 2.16 -13.66
N VAL A 86 7.11 1.80 -12.47
CA VAL A 86 7.91 1.21 -11.38
C VAL A 86 8.49 -0.14 -11.81
N ILE A 87 7.66 -0.96 -12.47
CA ILE A 87 8.08 -2.24 -13.06
C ILE A 87 8.08 -2.09 -14.58
N ARG A 88 9.28 -2.21 -15.19
CA ARG A 88 9.54 -1.99 -16.61
C ARG A 88 10.10 -3.24 -17.28
N LYS A 89 10.24 -3.18 -18.60
CA LYS A 89 10.78 -4.27 -19.45
C LYS A 89 12.04 -4.92 -18.87
N GLU A 90 13.03 -4.13 -18.47
CA GLU A 90 14.31 -4.62 -17.95
C GLU A 90 14.18 -5.40 -16.64
N HIS A 91 13.20 -5.04 -15.80
CA HIS A 91 12.89 -5.77 -14.57
C HIS A 91 12.18 -7.08 -14.90
N MET A 92 11.17 -7.04 -15.78
CA MET A 92 10.36 -8.22 -16.14
C MET A 92 11.18 -9.32 -16.83
N LEU A 93 12.17 -8.95 -17.66
CA LEU A 93 13.08 -9.92 -18.29
C LEU A 93 13.99 -10.64 -17.27
N LYS A 94 14.23 -10.04 -16.10
CA LYS A 94 15.05 -10.62 -15.02
C LYS A 94 14.24 -11.49 -14.05
N MET A 95 12.91 -11.41 -14.09
CA MET A 95 12.04 -12.17 -13.19
C MET A 95 12.11 -13.68 -13.42
N LYS A 96 11.89 -14.42 -12.33
CA LYS A 96 11.78 -15.88 -12.35
C LYS A 96 10.53 -16.30 -13.11
N ASN A 97 10.60 -17.49 -13.71
CA ASN A 97 9.42 -18.12 -14.30
C ASN A 97 8.32 -18.28 -13.25
N GLY A 98 7.12 -17.83 -13.58
CA GLY A 98 5.94 -17.84 -12.72
C GLY A 98 5.87 -16.71 -11.70
N ALA A 99 6.65 -15.64 -11.86
CA ALA A 99 6.50 -14.46 -11.01
C ALA A 99 5.13 -13.79 -11.20
N ILE A 100 4.57 -13.30 -10.10
CA ILE A 100 3.25 -12.63 -10.06
C ILE A 100 3.45 -11.13 -9.88
N LEU A 101 2.74 -10.35 -10.69
CA LEU A 101 2.72 -8.90 -10.71
C LEU A 101 1.34 -8.41 -10.26
N ALA A 102 1.30 -7.51 -9.29
CA ALA A 102 0.08 -6.86 -8.84
C ALA A 102 0.31 -5.39 -8.56
N ASN A 103 -0.75 -4.58 -8.66
CA ASN A 103 -0.73 -3.18 -8.30
C ASN A 103 -1.72 -2.90 -7.17
N SER A 104 -1.30 -2.15 -6.17
CA SER A 104 -2.15 -1.66 -5.07
C SER A 104 -2.08 -0.14 -4.93
N GLY A 105 -1.40 0.55 -5.84
CA GLY A 105 -1.28 2.00 -5.86
C GLY A 105 -2.14 2.64 -6.94
N HIS A 106 -1.54 3.41 -7.84
CA HIS A 106 -2.27 4.30 -8.74
C HIS A 106 -2.71 3.62 -10.04
N PHE A 107 -4.03 3.58 -10.27
CA PHE A 107 -4.70 3.05 -11.46
C PHE A 107 -4.05 1.78 -12.01
N ASN A 108 -3.50 1.82 -13.23
CA ASN A 108 -2.81 0.73 -13.90
C ASN A 108 -1.49 1.16 -14.54
N VAL A 109 -0.84 2.18 -13.98
CA VAL A 109 0.34 2.82 -14.58
C VAL A 109 1.66 2.45 -13.90
N GLU A 110 1.61 1.86 -12.70
CA GLU A 110 2.84 1.51 -11.97
C GLU A 110 3.59 0.33 -12.60
N ILE A 111 2.86 -0.59 -13.25
CA ILE A 111 3.42 -1.68 -14.04
C ILE A 111 3.27 -1.30 -15.50
N ASN A 112 4.38 -1.27 -16.25
CA ASN A 112 4.31 -0.95 -17.67
C ASN A 112 3.75 -2.15 -18.46
N ILE A 113 2.44 -2.12 -18.71
CA ILE A 113 1.71 -3.20 -19.41
C ILE A 113 2.13 -3.25 -20.88
N SER A 114 2.36 -2.10 -21.52
CA SER A 114 2.83 -2.05 -22.91
C SER A 114 4.21 -2.70 -23.06
N ASP A 115 5.11 -2.48 -22.10
CA ASP A 115 6.40 -3.18 -22.04
C ASP A 115 6.19 -4.69 -21.94
N LEU A 116 5.30 -5.14 -21.03
CA LEU A 116 5.00 -6.56 -20.81
C LEU A 116 4.44 -7.21 -22.09
N GLU A 117 3.51 -6.55 -22.76
CA GLU A 117 2.95 -7.00 -24.03
C GLU A 117 4.02 -7.07 -25.12
N SER A 118 4.92 -6.09 -25.20
CA SER A 118 5.98 -6.06 -26.22
C SER A 118 6.99 -7.23 -26.12
N ILE A 119 7.17 -7.81 -24.93
CA ILE A 119 8.09 -8.93 -24.68
C ILE A 119 7.37 -10.28 -24.61
N SER A 120 6.05 -10.28 -24.78
CA SER A 120 5.22 -11.48 -24.71
C SER A 120 4.93 -12.05 -26.08
N SER A 121 5.00 -13.37 -26.21
CA SER A 121 4.57 -14.10 -27.41
C SER A 121 3.07 -14.38 -27.40
N SER A 122 2.47 -14.52 -26.22
CA SER A 122 1.04 -14.75 -26.08
C SER A 122 0.53 -14.35 -24.69
N LYS A 123 -0.77 -14.06 -24.63
CA LYS A 123 -1.52 -13.73 -23.43
C LYS A 123 -2.73 -14.65 -23.34
N ARG A 124 -3.02 -15.18 -22.16
CA ARG A 124 -4.28 -15.91 -21.91
C ARG A 124 -4.82 -15.63 -20.51
N THR A 125 -6.13 -15.58 -20.40
CA THR A 125 -6.82 -15.50 -19.10
C THR A 125 -6.87 -16.89 -18.48
N ILE A 126 -6.25 -17.07 -17.33
CA ILE A 126 -6.25 -18.35 -16.60
C ILE A 126 -7.53 -18.48 -15.78
N ARG A 127 -7.96 -17.37 -15.18
CA ARG A 127 -9.21 -17.22 -14.43
C ARG A 127 -9.51 -15.73 -14.25
N PRO A 128 -10.69 -15.34 -13.71
CA PRO A 128 -11.00 -13.93 -13.46
C PRO A 128 -9.87 -13.25 -12.67
N ASN A 129 -9.44 -12.08 -13.17
CA ASN A 129 -8.36 -11.27 -12.60
C ASN A 129 -6.96 -11.91 -12.56
N LEU A 130 -6.71 -12.97 -13.34
CA LEU A 130 -5.38 -13.58 -13.48
C LEU A 130 -5.08 -13.88 -14.95
N GLU A 131 -4.12 -13.13 -15.49
CA GLU A 131 -3.65 -13.28 -16.86
C GLU A 131 -2.24 -13.87 -16.86
N GLU A 132 -1.99 -14.85 -17.72
CA GLU A 132 -0.66 -15.38 -17.99
C GLU A 132 -0.11 -14.74 -19.26
N TYR A 133 1.10 -14.20 -19.15
CA TYR A 133 1.91 -13.70 -20.24
C TYR A 133 3.07 -14.67 -20.49
N ALA A 134 3.05 -15.36 -21.64
CA ALA A 134 4.18 -16.16 -22.09
C ALA A 134 5.19 -15.24 -22.76
N LEU A 135 6.39 -15.15 -22.22
CA LEU A 135 7.46 -14.31 -22.74
C LEU A 135 8.19 -15.00 -23.89
N GLN A 136 8.76 -14.18 -24.78
CA GLN A 136 9.58 -14.67 -25.91
C GLN A 136 10.80 -15.49 -25.46
N ASN A 137 11.27 -15.32 -24.21
CA ASN A 137 12.37 -16.08 -23.63
C ASN A 137 11.94 -17.42 -22.99
N GLY A 138 10.69 -17.83 -23.17
CA GLY A 138 10.13 -19.09 -22.65
C GLY A 138 9.66 -19.04 -21.20
N ARG A 139 9.88 -17.95 -20.46
CA ARG A 139 9.32 -17.77 -19.11
C ARG A 139 7.86 -17.31 -19.19
N ARG A 140 7.13 -17.49 -18.09
CA ARG A 140 5.77 -16.98 -17.90
C ARG A 140 5.75 -15.99 -16.75
N LEU A 141 5.01 -14.91 -16.93
CA LEU A 141 4.66 -13.95 -15.87
C LEU A 141 3.15 -13.93 -15.70
N TYR A 142 2.70 -13.64 -14.48
CA TYR A 142 1.29 -13.56 -14.16
C TYR A 142 0.94 -12.14 -13.76
N LEU A 143 -0.05 -11.53 -14.42
CA LEU A 143 -0.55 -10.20 -14.09
C LEU A 143 -1.91 -10.30 -13.42
N LEU A 144 -2.05 -9.68 -12.26
CA LEU A 144 -3.31 -9.59 -11.56
C LEU A 144 -4.10 -8.37 -12.00
N ALA A 145 -5.41 -8.56 -12.16
CA ALA A 145 -6.38 -7.49 -12.38
C ALA A 145 -6.01 -6.51 -13.53
N GLU A 146 -5.36 -6.99 -14.59
CA GLU A 146 -4.89 -6.15 -15.72
C GLU A 146 -4.01 -4.97 -15.25
N GLY A 147 -3.27 -5.14 -14.15
CA GLY A 147 -2.45 -4.09 -13.54
C GLY A 147 -3.24 -3.02 -12.78
N ARG A 148 -4.57 -3.11 -12.70
CA ARG A 148 -5.41 -2.23 -11.87
C ARG A 148 -5.25 -2.55 -10.38
N LEU A 149 -5.91 -1.76 -9.53
CA LEU A 149 -5.93 -1.95 -8.07
C LEU A 149 -6.45 -3.34 -7.71
N VAL A 150 -5.54 -4.25 -7.35
CA VAL A 150 -5.83 -5.66 -7.09
C VAL A 150 -6.82 -5.86 -5.94
N ASN A 151 -6.76 -4.97 -4.94
CA ASN A 151 -7.67 -5.02 -3.80
C ASN A 151 -9.12 -4.67 -4.17
N LEU A 152 -9.35 -3.93 -5.26
CA LEU A 152 -10.69 -3.55 -5.71
C LEU A 152 -11.20 -4.46 -6.83
N ALA A 153 -10.31 -4.85 -7.75
CA ALA A 153 -10.70 -5.64 -8.91
C ALA A 153 -10.80 -7.14 -8.59
N ALA A 154 -9.96 -7.64 -7.69
CA ALA A 154 -9.91 -9.05 -7.31
C ALA A 154 -10.42 -9.36 -5.90
N ALA A 155 -10.89 -8.33 -5.17
CA ALA A 155 -11.47 -8.45 -3.83
C ALA A 155 -12.48 -7.30 -3.59
N GLU A 156 -12.93 -7.14 -2.35
CA GLU A 156 -14.01 -6.20 -1.99
C GLU A 156 -13.51 -4.81 -1.53
N GLY A 157 -12.24 -4.48 -1.78
CA GLY A 157 -11.65 -3.24 -1.31
C GLY A 157 -11.41 -3.20 0.20
N HIS A 158 -11.40 -1.99 0.78
CA HIS A 158 -11.26 -1.83 2.21
C HIS A 158 -12.57 -2.21 2.93
N PRO A 159 -12.48 -2.91 4.08
CA PRO A 159 -13.67 -3.24 4.87
C PRO A 159 -14.35 -1.96 5.39
N SER A 160 -15.65 -2.06 5.69
CA SER A 160 -16.46 -0.97 6.23
C SER A 160 -15.83 -0.33 7.48
N GLU A 161 -15.20 -1.14 8.33
CA GLU A 161 -14.49 -0.68 9.55
C GLU A 161 -13.26 0.21 9.30
N VAL A 162 -12.75 0.25 8.08
CA VAL A 162 -11.69 1.20 7.68
C VAL A 162 -12.33 2.40 6.97
N MET A 163 -13.39 2.14 6.19
CA MET A 163 -14.07 3.17 5.42
C MET A 163 -14.90 4.12 6.28
N ASP A 164 -15.39 3.68 7.45
CA ASP A 164 -16.15 4.51 8.38
C ASP A 164 -15.40 5.78 8.81
N MET A 165 -14.11 5.67 9.14
CA MET A 165 -13.25 6.80 9.49
C MET A 165 -13.08 7.75 8.30
N SER A 166 -12.89 7.21 7.10
CA SER A 166 -12.71 8.01 5.88
C SER A 166 -13.97 8.78 5.53
N PHE A 167 -15.14 8.14 5.60
CA PHE A 167 -16.43 8.76 5.33
C PHE A 167 -16.84 9.73 6.43
N ALA A 168 -16.52 9.47 7.70
CA ALA A 168 -16.72 10.43 8.78
C ALA A 168 -15.91 11.71 8.56
N ASN A 169 -14.63 11.58 8.18
CA ASN A 169 -13.80 12.73 7.83
C ASN A 169 -14.39 13.53 6.67
N GLN A 170 -14.84 12.86 5.60
CA GLN A 170 -15.49 13.53 4.47
C GLN A 170 -16.77 14.27 4.88
N ALA A 171 -17.64 13.62 5.67
CA ALA A 171 -18.90 14.22 6.13
C ALA A 171 -18.66 15.47 7.00
N LEU A 172 -17.74 15.38 7.97
CA LEU A 172 -17.39 16.50 8.86
C LEU A 172 -16.67 17.62 8.10
N CYS A 173 -15.85 17.30 7.11
CA CYS A 173 -15.25 18.32 6.24
C CYS A 173 -16.31 19.06 5.42
N VAL A 174 -17.32 18.36 4.88
CA VAL A 174 -18.43 19.01 4.17
C VAL A 174 -19.22 19.92 5.13
N GLU A 175 -19.51 19.46 6.34
CA GLU A 175 -20.15 20.29 7.37
C GLU A 175 -19.30 21.54 7.69
N HIS A 176 -17.98 21.37 7.84
CA HIS A 176 -17.05 22.47 8.08
C HIS A 176 -17.09 23.52 6.97
N LEU A 177 -17.06 23.09 5.70
CA LEU A 177 -17.15 23.98 4.55
C LEU A 177 -18.45 24.78 4.55
N VAL A 178 -19.59 24.13 4.80
CA VAL A 178 -20.90 24.78 4.87
C VAL A 178 -20.93 25.83 5.99
N LYS A 179 -20.37 25.53 7.17
CA LYS A 179 -20.33 26.46 8.31
C LYS A 179 -19.35 27.62 8.11
N LYS A 180 -18.21 27.39 7.46
CA LYS A 180 -17.20 28.43 7.19
C LYS A 180 -17.67 29.46 6.16
N GLY A 181 -18.48 29.04 5.18
CA GLY A 181 -18.92 29.89 4.08
C GLY A 181 -17.85 30.02 3.00
N LYS A 182 -17.59 31.25 2.50
CA LYS A 182 -16.65 31.46 1.40
C LYS A 182 -15.21 31.18 1.83
N MET A 183 -14.50 30.40 1.03
CA MET A 183 -13.09 30.07 1.19
C MET A 183 -12.34 30.31 -0.12
N GLU A 184 -11.06 30.68 -0.04
CA GLU A 184 -10.21 30.83 -1.21
C GLU A 184 -10.02 29.47 -1.92
N PRO A 185 -9.94 29.44 -3.26
CA PRO A 185 -9.76 28.21 -4.03
C PRO A 185 -8.32 27.68 -3.87
N LYS A 186 -8.10 26.89 -2.82
CA LYS A 186 -6.84 26.19 -2.54
C LYS A 186 -7.09 24.85 -1.86
N VAL A 187 -6.05 24.02 -1.76
CA VAL A 187 -6.10 22.77 -1.00
C VAL A 187 -5.93 23.10 0.49
N TYR A 188 -6.87 22.64 1.30
CA TYR A 188 -6.81 22.76 2.76
C TYR A 188 -6.56 21.39 3.37
N MET A 189 -5.78 21.36 4.44
CA MET A 189 -5.71 20.19 5.31
C MET A 189 -7.03 20.06 6.08
N VAL A 190 -7.35 18.83 6.48
CA VAL A 190 -8.46 18.57 7.42
C VAL A 190 -8.16 19.31 8.73
N PRO A 191 -9.12 20.07 9.29
CA PRO A 191 -8.97 20.70 10.60
C PRO A 191 -8.63 19.66 11.67
N LYS A 192 -7.68 20.00 12.55
CA LYS A 192 -7.18 19.09 13.59
C LYS A 192 -8.32 18.57 14.49
N GLU A 193 -9.28 19.43 14.80
CA GLU A 193 -10.43 19.11 15.65
C GLU A 193 -11.33 18.04 15.02
N ILE A 194 -11.41 18.01 13.68
CA ILE A 194 -12.17 17.00 12.95
C ILE A 194 -11.44 15.65 12.99
N ASP A 195 -10.14 15.64 12.72
CA ASP A 195 -9.34 14.41 12.79
C ASP A 195 -9.36 13.80 14.21
N GLU A 196 -9.23 14.63 15.25
CA GLU A 196 -9.31 14.19 16.65
C GLU A 196 -10.71 13.69 17.03
N LEU A 197 -11.77 14.34 16.54
CA LEU A 197 -13.14 13.89 16.75
C LEU A 197 -13.40 12.54 16.11
N VAL A 198 -12.97 12.33 14.85
CA VAL A 198 -13.12 11.04 14.16
C VAL A 198 -12.35 9.93 14.89
N ALA A 199 -11.13 10.20 15.33
CA ALA A 199 -10.34 9.26 16.12
C ALA A 199 -11.04 8.89 17.43
N SER A 200 -11.55 9.87 18.18
CA SER A 200 -12.27 9.67 19.43
C SER A 200 -13.55 8.84 19.25
N LEU A 201 -14.35 9.16 18.22
CA LEU A 201 -15.56 8.40 17.88
C LEU A 201 -15.23 6.96 17.51
N LYS A 202 -14.14 6.73 16.76
CA LYS A 202 -13.68 5.39 16.39
C LYS A 202 -13.27 4.57 17.61
N LEU A 203 -12.45 5.15 18.50
CA LEU A 203 -12.04 4.48 19.74
C LEU A 203 -13.25 4.08 20.60
N LYS A 204 -14.23 5.00 20.72
CA LYS A 204 -15.48 4.72 21.41
C LYS A 204 -16.26 3.58 20.76
N ALA A 205 -16.38 3.57 19.43
CA ALA A 205 -17.06 2.49 18.70
C ALA A 205 -16.33 1.13 18.86
N MET A 206 -15.02 1.14 19.04
CA MET A 206 -14.20 -0.04 19.33
C MET A 206 -14.18 -0.43 20.81
N ASN A 207 -14.93 0.25 21.68
CA ASN A 207 -14.88 0.09 23.14
C ASN A 207 -13.46 0.25 23.74
N VAL A 208 -12.63 1.08 23.12
CA VAL A 208 -11.28 1.41 23.62
C VAL A 208 -11.37 2.67 24.49
N LYS A 209 -10.81 2.59 25.69
CA LYS A 209 -10.65 3.72 26.61
C LYS A 209 -9.20 4.21 26.55
N ILE A 210 -9.02 5.52 26.64
CA ILE A 210 -7.72 6.17 26.70
C ILE A 210 -7.67 7.08 27.92
N ASP A 211 -6.46 7.36 28.39
CA ASP A 211 -6.23 8.27 29.51
C ASP A 211 -6.45 9.73 29.10
N GLU A 212 -6.77 10.57 30.08
CA GLU A 212 -6.74 12.02 29.95
C GLU A 212 -5.56 12.57 30.74
N LEU A 213 -4.92 13.62 30.20
CA LEU A 213 -3.87 14.30 30.93
C LEU A 213 -4.43 14.91 32.22
N THR A 214 -3.74 14.66 33.34
CA THR A 214 -3.97 15.38 34.59
C THR A 214 -3.61 16.86 34.42
N GLU A 215 -4.16 17.72 35.28
CA GLU A 215 -3.83 19.15 35.27
C GLU A 215 -2.34 19.42 35.48
N GLU A 216 -1.66 18.58 36.26
CA GLU A 216 -0.20 18.65 36.44
C GLU A 216 0.55 18.33 35.14
N GLN A 217 0.17 17.26 34.43
CA GLN A 217 0.77 16.90 33.14
C GLN A 217 0.52 17.97 32.07
N LYS A 218 -0.68 18.57 32.03
CA LYS A 218 -0.98 19.68 31.12
C LYS A 218 -0.06 20.88 31.38
N LYS A 219 0.14 21.26 32.66
CA LYS A 219 1.05 22.34 33.05
C LYS A 219 2.50 22.01 32.69
N TYR A 220 2.95 20.77 32.94
CA TYR A 220 4.30 20.34 32.63
C TYR A 220 4.61 20.42 31.12
N ILE A 221 3.72 19.90 30.26
CA ILE A 221 3.94 19.89 28.80
C ILE A 221 3.91 21.31 28.19
N THR A 222 3.15 22.22 28.79
CA THR A 222 3.03 23.61 28.32
C THR A 222 4.06 24.55 28.95
N GLY A 223 4.71 24.14 30.04
CA GLY A 223 5.70 24.91 30.77
C GLY A 223 7.10 24.78 30.16
N TRP A 224 7.72 25.90 29.80
CA TRP A 224 9.10 25.94 29.31
C TRP A 224 10.15 25.75 30.42
N GLU A 225 9.75 25.94 31.68
CA GLU A 225 10.61 25.89 32.87
C GLU A 225 10.97 24.47 33.31
N ALA A 226 10.25 23.46 32.81
CA ALA A 226 10.35 22.08 33.26
C ALA A 226 11.06 21.13 32.27
N GLY A 227 11.56 21.66 31.15
CA GLY A 227 12.28 20.88 30.13
C GLY A 227 13.78 20.76 30.42
N THR A 228 14.39 19.66 29.98
CA THR A 228 15.86 19.53 29.88
C THR A 228 16.42 20.59 28.93
N ILE A 229 17.35 21.41 29.44
CA ILE A 229 18.21 22.33 28.68
C ILE A 229 19.03 21.56 27.65
#